data_AF-A0A7S2CI46-F1
#
_entry.id   AF-A0A7S2CI46-F1
#
_cell.length_a   1.000
_cell.length_b   1.000
_cell.length_c   1.000
_cell.angle_alpha   90.00
_cell.angle_beta   90.00
_cell.angle_gamma   90.00
#
_symmetry.space_group_name_H-M   'P 1'
#
loop_
_entity.id
_entity.type
_entity.pdbx_description
1 polymer ?
#
loop_
_entity_poly.entity_id
_entity_poly.type
_entity_poly.pdbx_seq_one_letter_code
_entity_poly.pdbx_strand_id
1 'polypeptide(L)'
;KSILGINLKVNQGFVEDWDPWWRDFLLKAHMSIIWLYRKNTLRLVISAELLKLSGVSVVLNSKDRSRDAAKLTVKVKYILYELQKLKDREKDVLKRLAQAEDAGIPVLRLAYEKLSHASVALAERFVLYRARCSKTCRGRREDIAKKQHNKRLNETVENFDELKAALKGTEFEWMLKG
;
A
#
# COMPACT_ATOMS: atom_id res chain seq x y z
N LYS A 1 11.83 24.61 15.99
CA LYS A 1 12.05 23.16 16.23
C LYS A 1 11.34 22.39 15.14
N SER A 2 12.11 21.88 14.18
CA SER A 2 11.63 21.09 13.04
C SER A 2 11.23 19.70 13.54
N ILE A 3 10.07 19.19 13.13
CA ILE A 3 9.68 17.80 13.42
C ILE A 3 10.38 16.95 12.37
N LEU A 4 11.32 16.09 12.79
CA LEU A 4 11.72 14.94 11.99
C LEU A 4 10.53 13.98 12.00
N GLY A 5 9.63 14.11 11.03
CA GLY A 5 8.62 13.10 10.78
C GLY A 5 9.37 11.85 10.34
N ILE A 6 9.46 10.84 11.21
CA ILE A 6 10.02 9.55 10.81
C ILE A 6 9.06 8.97 9.79
N ASN A 7 9.40 9.09 8.51
CA ASN A 7 8.71 8.43 7.41
C ASN A 7 9.11 6.96 7.44
N LEU A 8 8.51 6.19 8.37
CA LEU A 8 8.57 4.75 8.31
C LEU A 8 7.77 4.33 7.08
N LYS A 9 8.45 4.21 5.94
CA LYS A 9 7.89 3.53 4.77
C LYS A 9 7.63 2.09 5.20
N VAL A 10 6.38 1.78 5.52
CA VAL A 10 5.89 0.48 6.04
C VAL A 10 6.00 -0.65 5.00
N ASN A 11 6.81 -0.47 3.96
CA ASN A 11 7.04 -1.49 2.94
C ASN A 11 8.10 -2.52 3.41
N GLN A 12 8.86 -2.26 4.47
CA GLN A 12 9.99 -3.09 4.90
C GLN A 12 10.33 -3.08 6.41
N GLY A 13 9.38 -3.00 7.36
CA GLY A 13 9.85 -3.17 8.76
C GLY A 13 8.88 -3.11 9.94
N PHE A 14 7.62 -2.74 9.78
CA PHE A 14 6.74 -2.62 10.95
C PHE A 14 6.23 -3.97 11.49
N VAL A 15 6.21 -4.99 10.65
CA VAL A 15 5.50 -6.26 10.89
C VAL A 15 6.44 -7.45 10.86
N GLU A 16 7.75 -7.29 10.72
CA GLU A 16 8.63 -8.46 10.71
C GLU A 16 9.10 -8.78 12.13
N ASP A 17 9.30 -7.77 12.99
CA ASP A 17 9.72 -7.95 14.40
C ASP A 17 8.91 -7.07 15.38
N TRP A 18 7.75 -7.56 15.86
CA TRP A 18 7.03 -6.93 16.98
C TRP A 18 7.75 -7.25 18.28
N ASP A 19 8.95 -6.69 18.42
CA ASP A 19 9.80 -6.87 19.57
C ASP A 19 9.27 -6.02 20.75
N PRO A 20 9.26 -6.56 21.98
CA PRO A 20 8.93 -5.81 23.19
C PRO A 20 9.53 -4.40 23.26
N TRP A 21 10.79 -4.19 22.86
CA TRP A 21 11.40 -2.85 22.93
C TRP A 21 10.73 -1.84 22.00
N TRP A 22 10.26 -2.30 20.83
CA TRP A 22 9.63 -1.46 19.83
C TRP A 22 8.24 -1.00 20.29
N ARG A 23 7.46 -1.92 20.88
CA ARG A 23 6.18 -1.59 21.51
C ARG A 23 6.34 -0.52 22.59
N ASP A 24 7.32 -0.70 23.47
CA ASP A 24 7.57 0.25 24.56
C ASP A 24 8.02 1.62 24.04
N PHE A 25 8.81 1.63 22.96
CA PHE A 25 9.19 2.87 22.27
C PHE A 25 7.96 3.60 21.70
N LEU A 26 7.08 2.90 20.96
CA LEU A 26 5.87 3.49 20.37
C LEU A 26 4.97 4.12 21.45
N LEU A 27 4.82 3.44 22.58
CA LEU A 27 4.03 3.93 23.72
C LEU A 27 4.65 5.18 24.36
N LYS A 28 5.96 5.14 24.68
CA LYS A 28 6.68 6.28 25.29
C LYS A 28 6.73 7.49 24.38
N ALA A 29 6.88 7.28 23.08
CA ALA A 29 6.93 8.33 22.06
C ALA A 29 5.53 8.83 21.62
N HIS A 30 4.45 8.25 22.15
CA HIS A 30 3.06 8.55 21.75
C HIS A 30 2.83 8.43 20.24
N MET A 31 3.45 7.42 19.62
CA MET A 31 3.33 7.20 18.18
C MET A 31 1.97 6.58 17.83
N SER A 32 1.56 6.76 16.57
CA SER A 32 0.36 6.17 15.99
C SER A 32 0.72 5.44 14.70
N ILE A 33 -0.01 4.38 14.37
CA ILE A 33 0.27 3.53 13.21
C ILE A 33 -0.77 3.81 12.14
N ILE A 34 -0.33 4.12 10.93
CA ILE A 34 -1.21 4.14 9.75
C ILE A 34 -0.87 2.92 8.91
N TRP A 35 -1.83 2.03 8.75
CA TRP A 35 -1.73 0.89 7.84
C TRP A 35 -2.47 1.20 6.54
N LEU A 36 -1.70 1.55 5.51
CA LEU A 36 -2.20 1.71 4.15
C LEU A 36 -2.09 0.36 3.42
N TYR A 37 -3.23 -0.22 3.05
CA TYR A 37 -3.28 -1.53 2.39
C TYR A 37 -4.03 -1.46 1.06
N ARG A 38 -3.77 -2.42 0.17
CA ARG A 38 -4.45 -2.52 -1.13
C ARG A 38 -5.31 -3.78 -1.12
N LYS A 39 -6.62 -3.63 -1.33
CA LYS A 39 -7.53 -4.78 -1.37
C LYS A 39 -7.25 -5.66 -2.59
N ASN A 40 -7.01 -5.04 -3.73
CA ASN A 40 -6.68 -5.77 -4.95
C ASN A 40 -5.16 -6.04 -5.00
N THR A 41 -4.74 -7.15 -4.38
CA THR A 41 -3.33 -7.57 -4.33
C THR A 41 -2.83 -8.03 -5.69
N LEU A 42 -3.69 -8.53 -6.58
CA LEU A 42 -3.31 -8.81 -7.98
C LEU A 42 -2.79 -7.56 -8.66
N ARG A 43 -3.49 -6.43 -8.55
CA ARG A 43 -3.00 -5.15 -9.09
C ARG A 43 -1.71 -4.70 -8.41
N LEU A 44 -1.47 -5.02 -7.14
CA LEU A 44 -0.20 -4.73 -6.48
C LEU A 44 0.95 -5.50 -7.14
N VAL A 45 0.82 -6.82 -7.31
CA VAL A 45 1.83 -7.68 -7.92
C VAL A 45 2.10 -7.25 -9.37
N ILE A 46 1.05 -7.06 -10.18
CA ILE A 46 1.19 -6.61 -11.57
C ILE A 46 1.86 -5.23 -11.65
N SER A 47 1.50 -4.28 -10.77
CA SER A 47 2.16 -2.97 -10.76
C SER A 47 3.65 -3.08 -10.41
N ALA A 48 4.01 -3.99 -9.50
CA ALA A 48 5.40 -4.23 -9.12
C ALA A 48 6.20 -4.86 -10.28
N GLU A 49 5.61 -5.79 -11.03
CA GLU A 49 6.26 -6.37 -12.22
C GLU A 49 6.42 -5.34 -13.35
N LEU A 50 5.41 -4.50 -13.59
CA LEU A 50 5.52 -3.38 -14.54
C LEU A 50 6.62 -2.41 -14.12
N LEU A 51 6.75 -2.13 -12.83
CA LEU A 51 7.80 -1.27 -12.30
C LEU A 51 9.18 -1.85 -12.58
N LYS A 52 9.38 -3.16 -12.35
CA LYS A 52 10.65 -3.85 -12.65
C LYS A 52 11.00 -3.76 -14.13
N LEU A 53 10.02 -3.89 -15.03
CA LEU A 53 10.26 -3.79 -16.48
C LEU A 53 10.51 -2.36 -16.97
N SER A 54 9.73 -1.39 -16.47
CA SER A 54 9.75 -0.01 -16.97
C SER A 54 10.80 0.87 -16.29
N GLY A 55 11.26 0.52 -15.10
CA GLY A 55 12.18 1.33 -14.29
C GLY A 55 11.58 2.64 -13.75
N VAL A 56 10.29 2.90 -13.97
CA VAL A 56 9.63 4.18 -13.61
C VAL A 56 8.60 3.94 -12.52
N SER A 57 8.86 4.48 -11.32
CA SER A 57 8.00 4.33 -10.13
C SER A 57 6.87 5.34 -9.99
N VAL A 58 6.99 6.51 -10.63
CA VAL A 58 6.01 7.61 -10.55
C VAL A 58 6.05 8.43 -11.85
N VAL A 59 4.89 8.69 -12.46
CA VAL A 59 4.76 9.67 -13.55
C VAL A 59 4.21 10.98 -12.97
N LEU A 60 5.06 12.00 -12.92
CA LEU A 60 4.73 13.31 -12.34
C LEU A 60 3.95 14.21 -13.31
N ASN A 61 4.03 13.98 -14.63
CA ASN A 61 3.41 14.81 -15.65
C ASN A 61 2.51 14.01 -16.62
N SER A 62 1.36 14.59 -16.99
CA SER A 62 0.42 13.99 -17.92
C SER A 62 0.96 13.86 -19.35
N LYS A 63 2.02 14.60 -19.72
CA LYS A 63 2.66 14.55 -21.04
C LYS A 63 3.55 13.32 -21.24
N ASP A 64 4.00 12.67 -20.16
CA ASP A 64 4.80 11.42 -20.23
C ASP A 64 3.92 10.15 -20.24
N ARG A 65 2.59 10.30 -20.30
CA ARG A 65 1.63 9.19 -20.30
C ARG A 65 1.66 8.32 -21.55
N SER A 66 2.35 8.74 -22.61
CA SER A 66 2.24 8.16 -23.95
C SER A 66 3.26 7.08 -24.30
N ARG A 67 4.14 6.67 -23.38
CA ARG A 67 4.79 5.36 -23.58
C ARG A 67 3.72 4.32 -23.33
N ASP A 68 3.15 3.80 -24.41
CA ASP A 68 2.47 2.51 -24.41
C ASP A 68 3.44 1.48 -23.84
N ALA A 69 3.41 1.35 -22.51
CA ALA A 69 4.15 0.32 -21.82
C ALA A 69 3.71 -0.99 -22.47
N ALA A 70 4.67 -1.68 -23.08
CA ALA A 70 4.44 -2.99 -23.67
C ALA A 70 3.66 -3.84 -22.67
N LYS A 71 2.70 -4.61 -23.17
CA LYS A 71 1.94 -5.52 -22.31
C LYS A 71 2.92 -6.43 -21.59
N LEU A 72 2.66 -6.65 -20.30
CA LEU A 72 3.45 -7.52 -19.46
C LEU A 72 3.01 -8.97 -19.69
N THR A 73 3.90 -9.81 -20.20
CA THR A 73 3.73 -11.27 -20.08
C THR A 73 4.11 -11.69 -18.66
N VAL A 74 3.17 -12.32 -17.94
CA VAL A 74 3.38 -12.77 -16.55
C VAL A 74 3.58 -14.27 -16.45
N LYS A 75 4.41 -14.70 -15.51
CA LYS A 75 4.51 -16.12 -15.12
C LYS A 75 3.37 -16.43 -14.14
N VAL A 76 2.31 -17.08 -14.60
CA VAL A 76 1.09 -17.33 -13.80
C VAL A 76 1.38 -18.02 -12.46
N LYS A 77 2.23 -19.05 -12.45
CA LYS A 77 2.66 -19.74 -11.21
C LYS A 77 3.31 -18.78 -10.20
N TYR A 78 4.10 -17.83 -10.68
CA TYR A 78 4.74 -16.82 -9.84
C TYR A 78 3.70 -15.84 -9.26
N ILE A 79 2.73 -15.40 -10.07
CA ILE A 79 1.65 -14.52 -9.61
C ILE A 79 0.84 -15.20 -8.49
N LEU A 80 0.43 -16.46 -8.68
CA LEU A 80 -0.31 -17.20 -7.67
C LEU A 80 0.50 -17.36 -6.37
N TYR A 81 1.79 -17.66 -6.48
CA TYR A 81 2.69 -17.74 -5.33
C TYR A 81 2.78 -16.41 -4.56
N GLU A 82 2.97 -15.28 -5.26
CA GLU A 82 3.04 -13.97 -4.61
C GLU A 82 1.69 -13.54 -4.00
N LEU A 83 0.56 -13.86 -4.63
CA LEU A 83 -0.77 -13.61 -4.07
C LEU A 83 -0.96 -14.34 -2.73
N GLN A 84 -0.60 -15.63 -2.69
CA GLN A 84 -0.69 -16.42 -1.48
C GLN A 84 0.25 -15.89 -0.39
N LYS A 85 1.50 -15.60 -0.75
CA LYS A 85 2.49 -15.01 0.15
C LYS A 85 2.03 -13.68 0.75
N LEU A 86 1.44 -12.79 -0.06
CA LEU A 86 0.91 -11.51 0.40
C LEU A 86 -0.30 -11.69 1.31
N LYS A 87 -1.16 -12.67 1.04
CA LYS A 87 -2.30 -13.02 1.90
C LYS A 87 -1.83 -13.50 3.27
N ASP A 88 -0.84 -14.40 3.31
CA ASP A 88 -0.32 -14.92 4.57
C ASP A 88 0.40 -13.82 5.35
N ARG A 89 1.13 -12.94 4.66
CA ARG A 89 1.71 -11.74 5.26
C ARG A 89 0.63 -10.80 5.82
N GLU A 90 -0.46 -10.56 5.08
CA GLU A 90 -1.56 -9.72 5.55
C GLU A 90 -2.19 -10.24 6.85
N LYS A 91 -2.36 -11.56 6.99
CA LYS A 91 -2.82 -12.15 8.25
C LYS A 91 -1.91 -11.84 9.42
N ASP A 92 -0.59 -11.94 9.22
CA ASP A 92 0.38 -11.58 10.27
C ASP A 92 0.33 -10.08 10.60
N VAL A 93 0.22 -9.21 9.57
CA VAL A 93 0.00 -7.77 9.77
C VAL A 93 -1.22 -7.51 10.63
N LEU A 94 -2.37 -8.10 10.29
CA LEU A 94 -3.62 -7.91 11.02
C LEU A 94 -3.52 -8.35 12.47
N LYS A 95 -2.86 -9.49 12.73
CA LYS A 95 -2.60 -9.98 14.09
C LYS A 95 -1.78 -8.97 14.90
N ARG A 96 -0.69 -8.44 14.33
CA ARG A 96 0.18 -7.48 15.03
C ARG A 96 -0.49 -6.12 15.23
N LEU A 97 -1.31 -5.67 14.28
CA LEU A 97 -2.11 -4.45 14.46
C LEU A 97 -3.11 -4.61 15.60
N ALA A 98 -3.73 -5.79 15.76
CA ALA A 98 -4.60 -6.06 16.91
C ALA A 98 -3.82 -6.00 18.23
N GLN A 99 -2.63 -6.62 18.29
CA GLN A 99 -1.74 -6.53 19.47
C GLN A 99 -1.33 -5.09 19.81
N ALA A 100 -1.11 -4.25 18.80
CA ALA A 100 -0.82 -2.84 18.99
C ALA A 100 -2.01 -2.08 19.60
N GLU A 101 -3.22 -2.34 19.09
CA GLU A 101 -4.47 -1.76 19.61
C GLU A 101 -4.71 -2.19 21.06
N ASP A 102 -4.54 -3.48 21.37
CA ASP A 102 -4.66 -4.04 22.72
C ASP A 102 -3.66 -3.41 23.70
N ALA A 103 -2.46 -3.05 23.20
CA ALA A 103 -1.44 -2.34 23.98
C ALA A 103 -1.72 -0.82 24.14
N GLY A 104 -2.79 -0.29 23.54
CA GLY A 104 -3.17 1.12 23.60
C GLY A 104 -2.49 2.01 22.56
N ILE A 105 -1.85 1.42 21.53
CA ILE A 105 -1.27 2.15 20.40
C ILE A 105 -2.38 2.36 19.36
N PRO A 106 -2.67 3.61 18.94
CA PRO A 106 -3.70 3.87 17.95
C PRO A 106 -3.30 3.33 16.58
N VAL A 107 -4.25 2.68 15.90
CA VAL A 107 -4.09 2.20 14.53
C VAL A 107 -5.18 2.80 13.63
N LEU A 108 -4.78 3.39 12.50
CA LEU A 108 -5.68 3.81 11.43
C LEU A 108 -5.46 2.94 10.19
N ARG A 109 -6.53 2.28 9.73
CA ARG A 109 -6.49 1.41 8.54
C ARG A 109 -7.09 2.14 7.35
N LEU A 110 -6.33 2.28 6.27
CA LEU A 110 -6.75 2.95 5.05
C LEU A 110 -6.61 2.03 3.85
N ALA A 111 -7.70 1.83 3.10
CA ALA A 111 -7.65 1.13 1.82
C ALA A 111 -7.19 2.09 0.72
N TYR A 112 -6.17 1.70 -0.05
CA TYR A 112 -5.62 2.48 -1.15
C TYR A 112 -6.69 2.84 -2.19
N GLU A 113 -7.63 1.93 -2.45
CA GLU A 113 -8.74 2.13 -3.38
C GLU A 113 -9.74 3.20 -2.91
N LYS A 114 -9.74 3.53 -1.62
CA LYS A 114 -10.65 4.53 -1.02
C LYS A 114 -9.93 5.85 -0.69
N LEU A 115 -8.69 6.02 -1.14
CA LEU A 115 -7.96 7.26 -0.90
C LEU A 115 -8.64 8.45 -1.59
N SER A 116 -8.89 9.48 -0.81
CA SER A 116 -9.49 10.75 -1.18
C SER A 116 -8.89 11.88 -0.35
N HIS A 117 -9.19 13.13 -0.68
CA HIS A 117 -8.81 14.27 0.17
C HIS A 117 -9.31 14.10 1.62
N ALA A 118 -10.50 13.52 1.81
CA ALA A 118 -11.06 13.30 3.14
C ALA A 118 -10.26 12.25 3.94
N SER A 119 -9.84 11.15 3.32
CA SER A 119 -9.03 10.14 4.01
C SER A 119 -7.63 10.63 4.32
N VAL A 120 -7.05 11.49 3.48
CA VAL A 120 -5.76 12.13 3.76
C VAL A 120 -5.89 13.09 4.94
N ALA A 121 -6.91 13.94 4.96
CA ALA A 121 -7.18 14.83 6.09
C ALA A 121 -7.45 14.06 7.40
N LEU A 122 -8.09 12.90 7.32
CA LEU A 122 -8.26 12.00 8.47
C LEU A 122 -6.90 11.48 8.96
N ALA A 123 -6.03 11.02 8.05
CA ALA A 123 -4.68 10.57 8.39
C ALA A 123 -3.84 11.66 9.07
N GLU A 124 -3.89 12.89 8.54
CA GLU A 124 -3.22 14.06 9.12
C GLU A 124 -3.72 14.32 10.55
N ARG A 125 -5.04 14.37 10.77
CA ARG A 125 -5.63 14.56 12.10
C ARG A 125 -5.25 13.43 13.06
N PHE A 126 -5.23 12.20 12.56
CA PHE A 126 -4.89 11.01 13.35
C PHE A 126 -3.45 11.07 13.88
N VAL A 127 -2.49 11.45 13.03
CA VAL A 127 -1.08 11.61 13.46
C VAL A 127 -0.94 12.74 14.49
N LEU A 128 -1.69 13.83 14.31
CA LEU A 128 -1.60 15.01 15.17
C LEU A 128 -2.32 14.83 16.52
N TYR A 129 -3.29 13.92 16.61
CA TYR A 129 -4.13 13.73 17.81
C TYR A 129 -3.34 13.38 19.08
N ARG A 130 -2.21 12.67 18.98
CA ARG A 130 -1.32 12.34 20.12
C ARG A 130 0.07 12.97 20.05
N ALA A 131 0.36 13.69 18.97
CA ALA A 131 1.64 14.37 18.82
C ALA A 131 1.73 15.55 19.80
N ARG A 132 2.81 15.62 20.58
CA ARG A 132 3.09 16.76 21.48
C ARG A 132 3.33 18.10 20.74
N CYS A 133 3.31 18.11 19.41
CA CYS A 133 3.44 19.31 18.60
C CYS A 133 2.11 19.67 17.93
N SER A 134 1.46 20.71 18.44
CA SER A 134 0.14 21.21 18.03
C SER A 134 0.11 22.03 16.73
N LYS A 135 1.22 22.14 15.98
CA LYS A 135 1.26 22.97 14.77
C LYS A 135 1.19 22.12 13.51
N THR A 136 0.04 22.17 12.85
CA THR A 136 -0.12 21.72 11.46
C THR A 136 0.85 22.50 10.58
N CYS A 137 1.92 21.86 10.11
CA CYS A 137 2.67 22.38 8.97
C CYS A 137 1.73 22.32 7.76
N ARG A 138 1.18 23.47 7.34
CA ARG A 138 0.50 23.60 6.05
C ARG A 138 1.56 23.51 4.95
N GLY A 139 2.01 22.30 4.65
CA GLY A 139 2.72 22.05 3.40
C GLY A 139 1.79 22.38 2.23
N ARG A 140 2.33 22.91 1.13
CA ARG A 140 1.59 23.04 -0.13
C ARG A 140 0.92 21.69 -0.41
N ARG A 141 -0.38 21.69 -0.71
CA ARG A 141 -1.08 20.54 -1.28
C ARG A 141 -0.44 20.27 -2.63
N GLU A 142 0.62 19.48 -2.65
CA GLU A 142 1.15 18.94 -3.89
C GLU A 142 0.08 18.04 -4.51
N ASP A 143 0.01 18.07 -5.85
CA ASP A 143 -0.91 17.26 -6.62
C ASP A 143 -0.91 15.82 -6.09
N ILE A 144 -2.10 15.32 -5.72
CA ILE A 144 -2.23 13.91 -5.33
C ILE A 144 -1.64 13.09 -6.47
N ALA A 145 -0.59 12.34 -6.16
CA ALA A 145 0.11 11.48 -7.11
C ALA A 145 -0.92 10.70 -7.93
N LYS A 146 -1.00 10.99 -9.24
CA LYS A 146 -1.93 10.32 -10.13
C LYS A 146 -1.37 8.93 -10.45
N LYS A 147 -2.22 7.91 -10.35
CA LYS A 147 -1.84 6.52 -10.65
C LYS A 147 -1.21 6.43 -12.05
N GLN A 148 0.00 5.88 -12.10
CA GLN A 148 0.74 5.65 -13.35
C GLN A 148 0.03 4.62 -14.25
N HIS A 149 -0.59 3.60 -13.64
CA HIS A 149 -1.28 2.53 -14.36
C HIS A 149 -2.79 2.53 -14.03
N ASN A 150 -3.55 3.30 -14.81
CA ASN A 150 -5.02 3.30 -14.77
C ASN A 150 -5.66 2.38 -15.82
N LYS A 151 -4.86 1.74 -16.68
CA LYS A 151 -5.34 0.75 -17.66
C LYS A 151 -5.99 -0.44 -16.93
N ARG A 152 -6.89 -1.13 -17.62
CA ARG A 152 -7.50 -2.38 -17.13
C ARG A 152 -6.46 -3.50 -17.14
N LEU A 153 -6.64 -4.54 -16.33
CA LEU A 153 -5.69 -5.65 -16.25
C LEU A 153 -5.51 -6.37 -17.61
N ASN A 154 -6.59 -6.56 -18.36
CA ASN A 154 -6.56 -7.15 -19.71
C ASN A 154 -5.87 -6.28 -20.77
N GLU A 155 -5.77 -4.97 -20.53
CA GLU A 155 -5.00 -4.05 -21.38
C GLU A 155 -3.52 -4.03 -21.01
N THR A 156 -3.17 -4.55 -19.82
CA THR A 156 -1.85 -4.45 -19.22
C THR A 156 -1.09 -5.78 -19.27
N VAL A 157 -1.79 -6.90 -19.17
CA VAL A 157 -1.23 -8.25 -19.19
C VAL A 157 -1.45 -8.87 -20.56
N GLU A 158 -0.39 -9.42 -21.16
CA GLU A 158 -0.43 -10.01 -22.50
C GLU A 158 -1.14 -11.36 -22.50
N ASN A 159 -0.72 -12.28 -21.64
CA ASN A 159 -1.36 -13.59 -21.41
C ASN A 159 -2.51 -13.51 -20.38
N PHE A 160 -3.38 -12.51 -20.52
CA PHE A 160 -4.47 -12.26 -19.55
C PHE A 160 -5.46 -13.44 -19.44
N ASP A 161 -5.76 -14.12 -20.54
CA ASP A 161 -6.70 -15.25 -20.52
C ASP A 161 -6.16 -16.46 -19.75
N GLU A 162 -4.85 -16.70 -19.81
CA GLU A 162 -4.17 -17.72 -19.01
C GLU A 162 -4.25 -17.39 -17.51
N LEU A 163 -3.96 -16.14 -17.15
CA LEU A 163 -4.07 -15.64 -15.78
C LEU A 163 -5.52 -15.73 -15.27
N LYS A 164 -6.50 -15.35 -16.11
CA LYS A 164 -7.93 -15.43 -15.80
C LYS A 164 -8.37 -16.87 -15.56
N ALA A 165 -7.93 -17.80 -16.41
CA ALA A 165 -8.24 -19.23 -16.25
C ALA A 165 -7.65 -19.79 -14.96
N ALA A 166 -6.41 -19.42 -14.61
CA ALA A 166 -5.75 -19.89 -13.39
C ALA A 166 -6.35 -19.32 -12.09
N LEU A 167 -6.94 -18.13 -12.13
CA LEU A 167 -7.59 -17.51 -10.98
C LEU A 167 -9.06 -17.93 -10.83
N LYS A 168 -9.67 -18.52 -11.86
CA LYS A 168 -11.06 -18.96 -11.84
C LYS A 168 -11.30 -20.01 -10.76
N GLY A 169 -12.35 -19.84 -9.95
CA GLY A 169 -12.68 -20.73 -8.84
C GLY A 169 -11.76 -20.59 -7.62
N THR A 170 -10.77 -19.71 -7.66
CA THR A 170 -9.93 -19.38 -6.50
C THR A 170 -10.52 -18.22 -5.73
N GLU A 171 -10.12 -18.04 -4.48
CA GLU A 171 -10.50 -16.88 -3.68
C GLU A 171 -10.00 -15.54 -4.24
N PHE A 172 -9.06 -15.57 -5.19
CA PHE A 172 -8.49 -14.39 -5.83
C PHE A 172 -9.26 -13.98 -7.10
N GLU A 173 -10.24 -14.76 -7.56
CA GLU A 173 -10.97 -14.53 -8.82
C GLU A 173 -11.57 -13.11 -8.89
N TRP A 174 -12.14 -12.63 -7.79
CA TRP A 174 -12.77 -11.32 -7.73
C TRP A 174 -11.81 -10.16 -8.04
N MET A 175 -10.49 -10.36 -7.86
CA MET A 175 -9.46 -9.34 -8.11
C MET A 175 -9.28 -9.02 -9.60
N LEU A 176 -9.80 -9.87 -10.50
CA LEU A 176 -9.83 -9.61 -11.94
C LEU A 176 -10.79 -8.48 -12.34
N LYS A 177 -11.77 -8.15 -11.49
CA LYS A 177 -12.83 -7.15 -11.77
C LYS A 177 -12.42 -5.71 -11.43
N GLY A 178 -11.23 -5.50 -10.88
CA GLY A 178 -10.77 -4.21 -10.34
C GLY A 178 -9.89 -3.41 -11.26
#